data_AF-A0A7C7RRX8-F1
#
_entry.id   AF-A0A7C7RRX8-F1
#
_cell.length_a   1.000
_cell.length_b   1.000
_cell.length_c   1.000
_cell.angle_alpha   90.00
_cell.angle_beta   90.00
_cell.angle_gamma   90.00
#
_symmetry.space_group_name_H-M   'P 1'
#
loop_
_entity.id
_entity.type
_entity.pdbx_description
1 polymer ?
#
loop_
_entity_poly.entity_id
_entity_poly.type
_entity_poly.pdbx_seq_one_letter_code
_entity_poly.pdbx_strand_id
1 'polypeptide(L)' 'MPEADREIDLGGKIVLPGAIDAHVHIFSPGWIRETFETGTKAAAVGGVTTIADMASVGEWQTVNVKVFEEKL' A
#
# COMPACT_ATOMS: atom_id res chain seq x y z
N MET A 1 26.79 -22.08 0.73
CA MET A 1 25.40 -21.65 0.99
C MET A 1 24.49 -22.83 0.64
N PRO A 2 23.36 -23.02 1.32
CA PRO A 2 22.39 -24.03 0.92
C PRO A 2 21.85 -23.72 -0.49
N GLU A 3 21.31 -24.73 -1.17
CA GLU A 3 20.56 -24.53 -2.42
C GLU A 3 19.27 -23.74 -2.13
N ALA A 4 18.81 -22.98 -3.12
CA ALA A 4 17.58 -22.21 -3.01
C ALA A 4 16.35 -23.11 -3.23
N ASP A 5 15.30 -22.94 -2.43
CA ASP A 5 14.03 -23.65 -2.62
C ASP A 5 13.30 -23.22 -3.92
N ARG A 6 13.59 -22.01 -4.40
CA ARG A 6 12.97 -21.43 -5.60
C ARG A 6 13.89 -20.42 -6.27
N GLU A 7 13.99 -20.55 -7.59
CA GLU A 7 14.68 -19.60 -8.46
C GLU A 7 13.67 -18.87 -9.37
N ILE A 8 13.96 -17.59 -9.67
CA ILE A 8 13.17 -16.77 -10.58
C ILE A 8 14.14 -16.06 -11.53
N ASP A 9 14.05 -16.38 -12.82
CA ASP A 9 14.83 -15.70 -13.86
C ASP A 9 14.21 -14.34 -14.18
N LEU A 10 14.98 -13.28 -13.95
CA LEU A 10 14.58 -11.89 -14.19
C LEU A 10 15.16 -11.33 -15.49
N GLY A 11 15.95 -12.12 -16.24
CA GLY A 11 16.67 -11.66 -17.42
C GLY A 11 17.51 -10.41 -17.15
N GLY A 12 17.48 -9.44 -18.07
CA GLY A 12 18.19 -8.16 -17.94
C GLY A 12 17.50 -7.10 -17.06
N LYS A 13 16.58 -7.48 -16.17
CA LYS A 13 15.86 -6.53 -15.29
C LYS A 13 16.70 -6.15 -14.07
N ILE A 14 16.34 -5.03 -13.45
CA ILE A 14 16.95 -4.55 -12.21
C ILE A 14 16.07 -4.95 -11.02
N VAL A 15 16.69 -5.48 -9.97
CA VAL A 15 16.04 -5.70 -8.68
C VAL A 15 16.33 -4.52 -7.79
N LEU A 16 15.28 -3.86 -7.31
CA LEU A 16 15.34 -2.76 -6.36
C LEU A 16 14.65 -3.17 -5.06
N PRO A 17 15.02 -2.60 -3.91
CA PRO A 17 14.17 -2.62 -2.73
C PRO A 17 12.80 -2.03 -3.07
N GLY A 18 11.75 -2.56 -2.45
CA GLY A 18 10.41 -2.00 -2.62
C GLY A 18 10.35 -0.56 -2.11
N ALA A 19 9.65 0.30 -2.84
CA ALA A 19 9.50 1.69 -2.45
C ALA A 19 8.60 1.81 -1.19
N ILE A 20 8.85 2.88 -0.43
CA ILE A 20 8.05 3.27 0.72
C ILE A 20 7.37 4.59 0.37
N ASP A 21 6.03 4.58 0.33
CA ASP A 21 5.24 5.79 0.12
C ASP A 21 4.67 6.26 1.47
N ALA A 22 5.26 7.34 1.99
CA ALA A 22 4.90 7.89 3.29
C ALA A 22 3.62 8.74 3.24
N HIS A 23 3.00 8.93 2.07
CA HIS A 23 1.84 9.81 1.93
C HIS A 23 0.87 9.26 0.89
N VAL A 24 -0.10 8.48 1.34
CA VAL A 24 -1.24 8.05 0.50
C VAL A 24 -2.57 8.49 1.11
N HIS A 25 -3.61 8.53 0.29
CA HIS A 25 -4.97 8.85 0.71
C HIS A 25 -5.93 7.73 0.31
N ILE A 26 -6.14 6.76 1.20
CA ILE A 26 -7.12 5.69 1.05
C ILE A 26 -8.44 6.15 1.70
N PHE A 27 -9.59 5.68 1.21
CA PHE A 27 -10.92 6.08 1.70
C PHE A 27 -11.25 7.57 1.62
N SER A 28 -10.51 8.35 0.81
CA SER A 28 -10.82 9.77 0.61
C SER A 28 -12.22 9.92 -0.01
N PRO A 29 -13.08 10.81 0.51
CA PRO A 29 -14.43 11.01 -0.02
C PRO A 29 -14.37 11.64 -1.40
N GLY A 30 -15.24 11.18 -2.29
CA GLY A 30 -15.27 11.59 -3.69
C GLY A 30 -15.82 10.47 -4.58
N TRP A 31 -15.76 10.69 -5.89
CA TRP A 31 -16.33 9.79 -6.91
C TRP A 31 -15.54 8.50 -7.10
N ILE A 32 -14.28 8.47 -6.67
CA ILE A 32 -13.40 7.29 -6.74
C ILE A 32 -12.90 7.04 -5.33
N ARG A 33 -13.67 6.27 -4.58
CA ARG A 33 -13.29 5.89 -3.22
C ARG A 33 -12.55 4.58 -3.26
N GLU A 34 -11.30 4.63 -2.84
CA GLU A 34 -10.41 3.47 -2.79
C GLU A 34 -10.50 2.76 -1.44
N THR A 35 -10.30 1.44 -1.40
CA THR A 35 -10.17 0.64 -0.18
C THR A 35 -8.71 0.24 0.02
N PHE A 36 -8.36 -0.31 1.21
CA PHE A 36 -7.03 -0.88 1.40
C PHE A 36 -6.71 -1.96 0.36
N GLU A 37 -7.70 -2.78 -0.04
CA GLU A 37 -7.48 -3.81 -1.04
C GLU A 37 -7.10 -3.23 -2.41
N THR A 38 -7.86 -2.26 -2.91
CA THR A 38 -7.59 -1.68 -4.23
C THR A 38 -6.33 -0.80 -4.21
N GLY A 39 -6.13 -0.01 -3.15
CA GLY A 39 -4.99 0.88 -3.01
C GLY A 39 -3.66 0.14 -2.85
N THR A 40 -3.64 -0.95 -2.07
CA THR A 40 -2.43 -1.77 -1.92
C THR A 40 -2.09 -2.55 -3.19
N LYS A 41 -3.11 -3.00 -3.96
CA LYS A 41 -2.90 -3.58 -5.30
C LYS A 41 -2.27 -2.56 -6.26
N ALA A 42 -2.78 -1.33 -6.27
CA ALA A 42 -2.22 -0.26 -7.09
C ALA A 42 -0.77 0.06 -6.68
N ALA A 43 -0.49 0.15 -5.37
CA ALA A 43 0.85 0.35 -4.82
C ALA A 43 1.83 -0.74 -5.27
N ALA A 44 1.42 -2.02 -5.18
CA ALA A 44 2.24 -3.16 -5.58
C ALA A 44 2.59 -3.13 -7.08
N VAL A 45 1.65 -2.77 -7.94
CA VAL A 45 1.91 -2.60 -9.39
C VAL A 45 2.94 -1.50 -9.65
N GLY A 46 2.95 -0.45 -8.83
CA GLY A 46 3.93 0.63 -8.87
C GLY A 46 5.29 0.30 -8.25
N GLY A 47 5.47 -0.89 -7.67
CA GLY A 47 6.70 -1.26 -6.94
C GLY A 47 6.79 -0.68 -5.53
N VAL A 48 5.68 -0.17 -4.98
CA VAL A 48 5.58 0.28 -3.59
C VAL A 48 5.16 -0.90 -2.72
N THR A 49 5.94 -1.17 -1.68
CA THR A 49 5.75 -2.32 -0.78
C THR A 49 5.35 -1.92 0.63
N THR A 50 5.39 -0.63 0.96
CA THR A 50 4.97 -0.10 2.25
C THR A 50 4.33 1.26 2.02
N ILE A 51 3.17 1.48 2.62
CA ILE A 51 2.40 2.72 2.52
C ILE A 51 2.05 3.25 3.91
N ALA A 52 1.97 4.57 4.06
CA ALA A 52 1.39 5.23 5.23
C ALA A 52 0.15 6.02 4.81
N ASP A 53 -1.04 5.51 5.20
CA ASP A 53 -2.31 6.17 4.94
C ASP A 53 -2.47 7.42 5.81
N MET A 54 -2.82 8.54 5.18
CA MET A 54 -3.08 9.79 5.86
C MET A 54 -4.47 9.77 6.52
N ALA A 55 -4.69 10.68 7.47
CA ALA A 55 -6.03 10.95 7.97
C ALA A 55 -6.89 11.51 6.82
N SER A 56 -7.72 10.65 6.23
CA SER A 56 -8.69 10.99 5.18
C SER A 56 -9.63 12.10 5.65
N VAL A 57 -10.45 12.68 4.77
CA VAL A 57 -11.46 13.67 5.17
C VAL A 57 -12.85 13.03 5.30
N GLY A 58 -13.78 13.69 6.01
CA GLY A 58 -15.16 13.20 6.15
C GLY A 58 -15.31 12.05 7.16
N GLU A 59 -16.16 11.07 6.85
CA GLU A 59 -16.49 9.95 7.75
C GLU A 59 -15.29 9.05 8.11
N TRP A 60 -14.21 9.06 7.33
CA TRP A 60 -13.00 8.25 7.54
C TRP A 60 -11.83 9.03 8.13
N GLN A 61 -12.09 10.19 8.72
CA GLN A 61 -11.04 11.00 9.31
C GLN A 61 -10.48 10.31 10.57
N THR A 62 -9.30 9.72 10.45
CA THR A 62 -8.60 8.99 11.51
C THR A 62 -8.10 9.94 12.60
N VAL A 63 -8.99 10.35 13.52
CA VAL A 63 -8.69 11.27 14.65
C VAL A 63 -8.72 10.58 16.01
N ASN A 64 -9.08 9.31 16.05
CA ASN A 64 -9.13 8.50 17.28
C ASN A 64 -8.93 7.02 16.96
N VAL A 65 -8.69 6.22 18.00
CA VAL A 65 -8.43 4.76 17.88
C VAL A 65 -9.62 4.03 17.27
N LYS A 66 -10.85 4.43 17.58
CA LYS A 66 -12.05 3.80 17.05
C LYS A 66 -12.09 3.85 15.52
N VAL A 67 -11.86 5.03 14.92
CA VAL A 67 -11.86 5.17 13.45
C VAL A 67 -10.67 4.44 12.82
N PHE A 68 -9.52 4.40 13.51
CA PHE A 68 -8.37 3.63 13.06
C PHE A 68 -8.69 2.13 12.98
N GLU A 69 -9.34 1.56 14.00
CA GLU A 69 -9.75 0.16 14.04
C GLU A 69 -10.86 -0.15 13.02
N GLU A 70 -11.81 0.76 12.79
CA GLU A 70 -12.87 0.60 11.77
C GLU A 70 -12.34 0.65 10.34
N LYS A 71 -11.17 1.27 10.11
CA LYS A 71 -10.52 1.33 8.80
C LYS A 71 -9.82 0.01 8.43
N LEU A 72 -9.29 -0.71 9.42
CA LEU A 72 -8.52 -1.95 9.23
C LEU A 72 -9.42 -3.13 8.85
#